data_AF-A0A9E1Q0S4-F1
#
_entry.id   AF-A0A9E1Q0S4-F1
#
_cell.length_a   1.000
_cell.length_b   1.000
_cell.length_c   1.000
_cell.angle_alpha   90.00
_cell.angle_beta   90.00
_cell.angle_gamma   90.00
#
_symmetry.space_group_name_H-M   'P 1'
#
loop_
_entity.id
_entity.type
_entity.pdbx_description
1 polymer ?
#
loop_
_entity_poly.entity_id
_entity_poly.type
_entity_poly.pdbx_seq_one_letter_code
_entity_poly.pdbx_strand_id
1 'polypeptide(L)'
;MTGAARIFKSGVVLIFCLMLSGTFVSGAPIGGAVAAEAEQSPRQRIERLNAVLLDVMQNADSWGYTGRFDRLNPLLNELFDFKLMGRVAVGAYWKSLDDAQRETLVESFGQLSIASFAARFDGYSGET
;
A
#
# COMPACT_ATOMS: atom_id res chain seq x y z
N MET A 1 -9.05 -39.11 9.74
CA MET A 1 -8.11 -38.18 10.41
C MET A 1 -8.44 -36.79 9.92
N THR A 2 -9.29 -36.11 10.68
CA THR A 2 -10.08 -34.95 10.30
C THR A 2 -9.52 -33.76 11.08
N GLY A 3 -8.68 -32.92 10.48
CA GLY A 3 -7.94 -31.94 11.29
C GLY A 3 -7.26 -30.76 10.60
N ALA A 4 -7.47 -30.48 9.31
CA ALA A 4 -6.75 -29.40 8.61
C ALA A 4 -7.60 -28.16 8.25
N ALA A 5 -8.93 -28.20 8.44
CA ALA A 5 -9.84 -27.18 7.87
C ALA A 5 -10.40 -26.14 8.87
N ARG A 6 -9.87 -26.04 10.10
CA ARG A 6 -10.48 -25.22 11.17
C ARG A 6 -9.77 -23.93 11.57
N ILE A 7 -8.64 -23.57 10.95
CA ILE A 7 -7.80 -22.46 11.44
C ILE A 7 -8.14 -21.12 10.77
N PHE A 8 -8.86 -21.11 9.63
CA PHE A 8 -9.08 -19.89 8.84
C PHE A 8 -10.37 -19.11 9.18
N LYS A 9 -11.24 -19.58 10.09
CA LYS A 9 -12.60 -19.00 10.25
C LYS A 9 -12.91 -18.24 11.54
N SER A 10 -11.97 -18.12 12.49
CA SER A 10 -12.29 -17.58 13.83
C SER A 10 -11.54 -16.32 14.28
N GLY A 11 -10.67 -15.71 13.46
CA GLY A 11 -9.83 -14.60 13.92
C GLY A 11 -10.31 -13.18 13.60
N VAL A 12 -11.08 -12.99 12.52
CA VAL A 12 -11.25 -11.65 11.90
C VAL A 12 -12.58 -10.97 12.25
N VAL A 13 -13.57 -11.72 12.78
CA VAL A 13 -14.94 -11.20 13.00
C VAL A 13 -15.16 -10.62 14.42
N LEU A 14 -14.25 -10.84 15.36
CA LEU A 14 -14.43 -10.47 16.78
C LEU A 14 -13.89 -9.09 17.19
N ILE A 15 -13.33 -8.30 16.27
CA ILE A 15 -12.79 -6.95 16.55
C ILE A 15 -13.73 -5.83 16.07
N PHE A 16 -14.99 -6.14 15.73
CA PHE A 16 -15.96 -5.14 15.25
C PHE A 16 -17.04 -4.74 16.27
N CYS A 17 -16.90 -5.14 17.55
CA CYS A 17 -17.94 -4.89 18.54
C CYS A 17 -17.35 -4.55 19.91
N LEU A 18 -16.87 -3.31 20.09
CA LEU A 18 -16.99 -2.56 21.35
C LEU A 18 -16.48 -1.13 21.12
N MET A 19 -17.06 -0.18 21.86
CA MET A 19 -16.82 1.28 21.87
C MET A 19 -17.91 2.11 21.19
N LEU A 20 -19.15 1.92 21.65
CA LEU A 20 -20.25 2.86 21.45
C LEU A 20 -20.68 3.34 22.84
N SER A 21 -19.94 4.31 23.38
CA SER A 21 -20.26 5.04 24.62
C SER A 21 -19.54 6.40 24.62
N GLY A 22 -19.91 7.27 23.68
CA GLY A 22 -19.40 8.64 23.65
C GLY A 22 -20.16 9.51 24.65
N THR A 23 -19.53 9.86 25.77
CA THR A 23 -19.94 11.00 26.59
C THR A 23 -19.43 12.28 25.94
N PHE A 24 -20.36 13.16 25.56
CA PHE A 24 -20.08 14.53 25.11
C PHE A 24 -19.52 15.33 26.29
N VAL A 25 -18.27 15.79 26.19
CA VAL A 25 -17.76 16.90 26.99
C VAL A 25 -17.37 18.04 26.04
N SER A 26 -18.11 19.14 26.16
CA SER A 26 -17.91 20.38 25.43
C SER A 26 -16.70 21.11 26.02
N GLY A 27 -15.67 21.38 25.19
CA GLY A 27 -14.50 22.17 25.54
C GLY A 27 -14.19 23.15 24.39
N ALA A 28 -14.07 24.43 24.74
CA ALA A 28 -13.91 25.57 23.82
C ALA A 28 -12.64 25.51 22.94
N PRO A 29 -12.64 26.15 21.75
CA PRO A 29 -11.50 26.08 20.85
C PRO A 29 -10.40 27.05 21.31
N ILE A 30 -9.26 26.50 21.75
CA ILE A 30 -8.01 27.26 21.80
C ILE A 30 -7.42 27.21 20.40
N GLY A 31 -7.40 28.38 19.75
CA GLY A 31 -6.86 28.58 18.43
C GLY A 31 -5.38 28.19 18.35
N GLY A 32 -5.12 27.13 17.62
CA GLY A 32 -3.84 26.83 17.02
C GLY A 32 -4.13 26.30 15.62
N ALA A 33 -4.07 27.18 14.62
CA ALA A 33 -4.12 26.77 13.23
C ALA A 33 -2.79 26.05 12.92
N VAL A 34 -2.68 24.80 13.34
CA VAL A 34 -1.87 23.85 12.60
C VAL A 34 -2.59 23.70 11.27
N ALA A 35 -1.95 24.16 10.19
CA ALA A 35 -2.37 23.76 8.86
C ALA A 35 -2.24 22.23 8.82
N ALA A 36 -3.34 21.54 9.12
CA ALA A 36 -3.45 20.12 8.86
C ALA A 36 -3.36 20.01 7.34
N GLU A 37 -2.18 19.62 6.87
CA GLU A 37 -2.02 19.13 5.51
C GLU A 37 -3.05 18.03 5.35
N ALA A 38 -4.08 18.30 4.53
CA ALA A 38 -5.25 17.44 4.47
C ALA A 38 -4.79 16.06 4.02
N GLU A 39 -4.80 15.07 4.94
CA GLU A 39 -4.45 13.70 4.61
C GLU A 39 -5.33 13.24 3.44
N GLN A 40 -4.69 12.80 2.36
CA GLN A 40 -5.43 12.28 1.20
C GLN A 40 -6.28 11.11 1.65
N SER A 41 -7.59 11.19 1.38
CA SER A 41 -8.51 10.08 1.64
C SER A 41 -8.03 8.81 0.91
N PRO A 42 -8.37 7.61 1.42
CA PRO A 42 -8.05 6.37 0.73
C PRO A 42 -8.50 6.35 -0.73
N ARG A 43 -9.65 6.97 -1.03
CA ARG A 43 -10.18 7.11 -2.38
C ARG A 43 -9.26 7.94 -3.28
N GLN A 44 -8.83 9.10 -2.81
CA GLN A 44 -7.92 9.98 -3.56
C GLN A 44 -6.57 9.30 -3.85
N ARG A 45 -6.06 8.49 -2.92
CA ARG A 45 -4.82 7.72 -3.12
C ARG A 45 -4.96 6.69 -4.25
N ILE A 46 -6.11 5.99 -4.30
CA ILE A 46 -6.41 5.02 -5.37
C ILE A 46 -6.61 5.75 -6.71
N GLU A 47 -7.35 6.85 -6.72
CA GLU A 47 -7.57 7.66 -7.93
C GLU A 47 -6.24 8.18 -8.49
N ARG A 48 -5.32 8.64 -7.63
CA ARG A 48 -3.97 9.04 -8.02
C ARG A 48 -3.16 7.88 -8.60
N LEU A 49 -3.22 6.70 -7.98
CA LEU A 49 -2.55 5.51 -8.52
C LEU A 49 -3.04 5.20 -9.94
N ASN A 50 -4.36 5.11 -10.13
CA ASN A 50 -4.95 4.82 -11.44
C ASN A 50 -4.60 5.88 -12.48
N ALA A 51 -4.63 7.17 -12.11
CA ALA A 51 -4.26 8.25 -13.01
C ALA A 51 -2.81 8.11 -13.52
N VAL A 52 -1.86 7.78 -12.64
CA VAL A 52 -0.46 7.58 -13.04
C VAL A 52 -0.29 6.29 -13.85
N LEU A 53 -1.01 5.21 -13.53
CA LEU A 53 -0.98 4.00 -14.35
C LEU A 53 -1.47 4.26 -15.78
N LEU A 54 -2.55 5.01 -15.94
CA LEU A 54 -3.04 5.41 -17.26
C LEU A 54 -2.02 6.27 -18.01
N ASP A 55 -1.39 7.25 -17.35
CA ASP A 55 -0.33 8.08 -17.93
C ASP A 55 0.87 7.23 -18.40
N VAL A 56 1.30 6.27 -17.57
CA VAL A 56 2.36 5.30 -17.88
C VAL A 56 2.02 4.44 -19.09
N MET A 57 0.77 3.97 -19.20
CA MET A 57 0.29 3.16 -20.33
C MET A 57 0.20 3.97 -21.62
N GLN A 58 -0.34 5.19 -21.55
CA GLN A 58 -0.51 6.07 -22.72
C GLN A 58 0.82 6.54 -23.30
N ASN A 59 1.86 6.64 -22.46
CA ASN A 59 3.20 7.06 -22.87
C ASN A 59 4.19 5.90 -22.95
N ALA A 60 3.72 4.65 -22.92
CA ALA A 60 4.59 3.49 -22.75
C ALA A 60 5.66 3.35 -23.85
N ASP A 61 5.31 3.60 -25.10
CA ASP A 61 6.23 3.56 -26.25
C ASP A 61 7.30 4.67 -26.17
N SER A 62 6.91 5.86 -25.71
CA SER A 62 7.79 7.03 -25.60
C SER A 62 8.80 6.89 -24.47
N TRP A 63 8.35 6.38 -23.31
CA TRP A 63 9.19 6.30 -22.11
C TRP A 63 9.99 5.01 -22.01
N GLY A 64 9.58 3.96 -22.73
CA GLY A 64 10.15 2.64 -22.60
C GLY A 64 10.07 2.11 -21.16
N TYR A 65 10.74 1.00 -20.89
CA TYR A 65 10.69 0.39 -19.56
C TYR A 65 11.24 1.32 -18.46
N THR A 66 12.41 1.92 -18.67
CA THR A 66 13.09 2.73 -17.67
C THR A 66 12.27 3.96 -17.29
N GLY A 67 11.71 4.69 -18.26
CA GLY A 67 10.92 5.88 -17.95
C GLY A 67 9.62 5.54 -17.22
N ARG A 68 9.01 4.37 -17.49
CA ARG A 68 7.86 3.88 -16.71
C ARG A 68 8.26 3.51 -15.28
N PHE A 69 9.38 2.82 -15.11
CA PHE A 69 9.92 2.48 -13.79
C PHE A 69 10.16 3.73 -12.94
N ASP A 70 10.84 4.74 -13.50
CA ASP A 70 11.21 5.97 -12.80
C ASP A 70 9.99 6.78 -12.33
N ARG A 71 8.87 6.74 -13.07
CA ARG A 71 7.62 7.39 -12.67
C ARG A 71 6.84 6.61 -11.62
N LEU A 72 6.85 5.28 -11.72
CA LEU A 72 6.15 4.42 -10.77
C LEU A 72 6.89 4.34 -9.43
N ASN A 73 8.22 4.40 -9.44
CA ASN A 73 9.04 4.27 -8.25
C ASN A 73 8.65 5.22 -7.10
N PRO A 74 8.62 6.55 -7.26
CA PRO A 74 8.25 7.45 -6.17
C PRO A 74 6.80 7.27 -5.72
N LEU A 75 5.87 7.01 -6.65
CA LEU A 75 4.46 6.85 -6.34
C LEU A 75 4.19 5.57 -5.53
N LEU A 76 4.76 4.43 -5.95
CA LEU A 76 4.51 3.17 -5.28
C LEU A 76 5.19 3.10 -3.92
N ASN A 77 6.38 3.72 -3.75
CA ASN A 77 7.00 3.86 -2.43
C ASN A 77 6.19 4.77 -1.48
N GLU A 78 5.45 5.73 -2.02
CA GLU A 78 4.55 6.58 -1.22
C GLU A 78 3.26 5.84 -0.84
N LEU A 79 2.65 5.12 -1.79
CA LEU A 79 1.32 4.55 -1.62
C LEU A 79 1.33 3.16 -0.96
N PHE A 80 2.39 2.38 -1.13
CA PHE A 80 2.48 1.01 -0.61
C PHE A 80 3.37 0.93 0.61
N ASP A 81 2.86 0.27 1.66
CA ASP A 81 3.66 -0.13 2.80
C ASP A 81 4.40 -1.44 2.47
N PHE A 82 5.51 -1.32 1.73
CA PHE A 82 6.33 -2.48 1.34
C PHE A 82 6.87 -3.26 2.54
N LYS A 83 7.03 -2.62 3.71
CA LYS A 83 7.45 -3.29 4.94
C LYS A 83 6.36 -4.21 5.47
N LEU A 84 5.14 -3.70 5.57
CA LEU A 84 3.99 -4.52 5.97
C LEU A 84 3.71 -5.61 4.94
N MET A 85 3.70 -5.28 3.65
CA MET A 85 3.48 -6.25 2.57
C MET A 85 4.53 -7.36 2.59
N GLY A 86 5.82 -7.01 2.67
CA GLY A 86 6.92 -7.97 2.77
C GLY A 86 6.80 -8.86 4.00
N ARG A 87 6.49 -8.26 5.17
CA ARG A 87 6.24 -9.00 6.42
C ARG A 87 5.08 -9.98 6.29
N VAL A 88 3.97 -9.57 5.68
CA VAL A 88 2.80 -10.43 5.46
C VAL A 88 3.17 -11.56 4.50
N ALA A 89 3.91 -11.27 3.42
CA ALA A 89 4.32 -12.26 2.43
C ALA A 89 5.21 -13.36 3.01
N VAL A 90 6.20 -13.02 3.86
CA VAL A 90 7.07 -14.01 4.49
C VAL A 90 6.46 -14.68 5.72
N GLY A 91 5.44 -14.07 6.32
CA GLY A 91 4.72 -14.61 7.48
C GLY A 91 5.62 -14.83 8.70
N ALA A 92 5.59 -16.05 9.26
CA ALA A 92 6.27 -16.37 10.52
C ALA A 92 7.80 -16.17 10.47
N TYR A 93 8.42 -16.32 9.29
CA TYR A 93 9.86 -16.16 9.10
C TYR A 93 10.36 -14.73 9.33
N TRP A 94 9.48 -13.73 9.30
CA TRP A 94 9.87 -12.34 9.59
C TRP A 94 10.61 -12.19 10.94
N LYS A 95 10.20 -12.98 11.94
CA LYS A 95 10.78 -12.93 13.29
C LYS A 95 12.19 -13.52 13.38
N SER A 96 12.56 -14.41 12.46
CA SER A 96 13.90 -15.00 12.42
C SER A 96 14.91 -14.17 11.63
N LEU A 97 14.45 -13.19 10.85
CA LEU A 97 15.33 -12.26 10.14
C LEU A 97 15.91 -11.23 11.11
N ASP A 98 17.20 -10.94 10.96
CA ASP A 98 17.82 -9.75 11.56
C ASP A 98 17.40 -8.47 10.83
N ASP A 99 17.81 -7.31 11.34
CA ASP A 99 17.37 -6.02 10.79
C ASP A 99 17.91 -5.75 9.39
N ALA A 100 19.15 -6.18 9.09
CA ALA A 100 19.73 -6.02 7.75
C ALA A 100 19.02 -6.90 6.72
N GLN A 101 18.66 -8.13 7.10
CA GLN A 101 17.88 -9.04 6.27
C GLN A 101 16.46 -8.53 6.03
N ARG A 102 15.82 -7.93 7.04
CA ARG A 102 14.50 -7.30 6.88
C ARG A 102 14.57 -6.12 5.91
N GLU A 103 15.58 -5.27 6.05
CA GLU A 103 15.78 -4.12 5.16
C GLU A 103 16.00 -4.57 3.71
N THR A 104 16.93 -5.49 3.48
CA THR A 104 17.22 -6.04 2.15
C THR A 104 15.98 -6.70 1.54
N LEU A 105 15.19 -7.41 2.35
CA LEU A 105 13.95 -8.03 1.88
C LEU A 105 12.92 -6.98 1.45
N VAL A 106 12.70 -5.94 2.25
CA VAL A 106 11.73 -4.90 1.94
C VAL A 106 12.15 -4.11 0.71
N GLU A 107 13.43 -3.77 0.59
CA GLU A 107 13.97 -3.07 -0.58
C GLU A 107 13.82 -3.92 -1.84
N SER A 108 14.27 -5.17 -1.81
CA SER A 108 14.19 -6.08 -2.97
C SER A 108 12.74 -6.34 -3.37
N PHE A 109 11.85 -6.50 -2.40
CA PHE A 109 10.42 -6.70 -2.64
C PHE A 109 9.78 -5.47 -3.27
N GLY A 110 10.12 -4.26 -2.80
CA GLY A 110 9.69 -3.00 -3.39
C GLY A 110 10.16 -2.85 -4.83
N GLN A 111 11.46 -3.03 -5.08
CA GLN A 111 12.03 -2.97 -6.43
C GLN A 111 11.39 -3.97 -7.39
N LEU A 112 11.23 -5.23 -6.95
CA LEU A 112 10.55 -6.26 -7.74
C LEU A 112 9.10 -5.87 -8.06
N SER A 113 8.39 -5.30 -7.09
CA SER A 113 7.00 -4.86 -7.29
C SER A 113 6.93 -3.73 -8.32
N ILE A 114 7.77 -2.71 -8.20
CA ILE A 114 7.81 -1.57 -9.13
C ILE A 114 8.20 -2.03 -10.54
N ALA A 115 9.22 -2.89 -10.65
CA ALA A 115 9.63 -3.51 -11.90
C ALA A 115 8.48 -4.29 -12.54
N SER A 116 7.73 -5.05 -11.74
CA SER A 116 6.56 -5.80 -12.20
C SER A 116 5.45 -4.89 -12.72
N PHE A 117 5.21 -3.73 -12.09
CA PHE A 117 4.26 -2.74 -12.61
C PHE A 117 4.77 -2.15 -13.94
N ALA A 118 6.02 -1.68 -14.00
CA ALA A 118 6.59 -1.11 -15.22
C ALA A 118 6.61 -2.08 -16.42
N ALA A 119 6.77 -3.38 -16.14
CA ALA A 119 6.73 -4.45 -17.13
C ALA A 119 5.31 -4.81 -17.58
N ARG A 120 4.28 -4.61 -16.74
CA ARG A 120 2.89 -5.02 -17.04
C ARG A 120 2.01 -3.90 -17.58
N PHE A 121 2.32 -2.66 -17.24
CA PHE A 121 1.61 -1.46 -17.71
C PHE A 121 2.41 -0.84 -18.86
N ASP A 122 2.57 -1.61 -19.95
CA ASP A 122 3.47 -1.30 -21.07
C ASP A 122 2.76 -0.90 -22.36
N GLY A 123 1.45 -0.64 -22.31
CA GLY A 123 0.67 -0.14 -23.43
C GLY A 123 -0.73 0.25 -23.01
N TYR A 124 -1.45 0.95 -23.90
CA TYR A 124 -2.82 1.41 -23.70
C TYR A 124 -3.73 0.84 -24.79
N SER A 125 -4.85 0.25 -24.38
CA SER A 125 -5.83 -0.40 -25.25
C SER A 125 -7.28 0.09 -25.04
N GLY A 126 -7.48 1.12 -24.22
CA GLY A 126 -8.79 1.76 -23.97
C GLY A 126 -9.24 1.74 -22.51
N GLU A 127 -8.29 1.59 -21.57
CA GLU A 127 -8.53 1.51 -20.14
C GLU A 127 -8.97 2.86 -19.55
N THR A 128 -9.87 2.83 -18.55
CA THR A 128 -10.43 4.04 -17.90
C THR A 128 -10.63 3.85 -16.40
#